data_AF-S4P916-F1
#
_entry.id   AF-S4P916-F1
#
_cell.length_a   1.000
_cell.length_b   1.000
_cell.length_c   1.000
_cell.angle_alpha   90.00
_cell.angle_beta   90.00
_cell.angle_gamma   90.00
#
_symmetry.space_group_name_H-M   'P 1'
#
loop_
_entity.id
_entity.type
_entity.pdbx_description
1 polymer ?
#
loop_
_entity_poly.entity_id
_entity_poly.type
_entity_poly.pdbx_seq_one_letter_code
_entity_poly.pdbx_strand_id
1 'polypeptide(L)'
;MAEQVNQRIEGMINELEQMKRTNLYDDVEIKEISRKRKEFEYRIQRRLKEKDDFVQYIAFELTLLEDISLRRRQAKLTEKRKDIEYSIAKRLNKVFKQFVYRYQNDVAIYFEYIKFCQSVGFDYAVSAILGQMLQIHGDKPKMWQMASKWESKEQNNLENARNFLLKGIHRHPDSEILYWDLFEIELMIAFKAENEEEKEKYLKRAEVVWRSGMKNIPDVNYLFKLCDLSMKYGIDDATTNSIKEEIWNKRTEKNVWAYIANKELEGFHWAEIEEFATEQFNYPQEVNNYIAVYEKALKLFPDETLCTKYIHGLLGIKDSLCSELQKISTVKHAWNYGHENGLL
;
A
#
# COMPACT_ATOMS: atom_id res chain seq x y z
N MET A 1 13.88 -25.23 -34.22
CA MET A 1 13.30 -25.67 -32.92
C MET A 1 14.32 -26.48 -32.13
N ALA A 2 14.81 -27.61 -32.66
CA ALA A 2 15.80 -28.46 -31.98
C ALA A 2 17.15 -27.75 -31.73
N GLU A 3 17.65 -26.95 -32.69
CA GLU A 3 18.92 -26.23 -32.55
C GLU A 3 18.92 -25.21 -31.39
N GLN A 4 17.84 -24.43 -31.24
CA GLN A 4 17.68 -23.51 -30.11
C GLN A 4 17.58 -24.23 -28.75
N VAL A 5 16.96 -25.41 -28.72
CA VAL A 5 16.89 -26.24 -27.51
C VAL A 5 18.29 -26.77 -27.16
N ASN A 6 19.04 -27.26 -28.16
CA ASN A 6 20.41 -27.76 -27.95
C ASN A 6 21.35 -26.66 -27.43
N GLN A 7 21.32 -25.45 -28.01
CA GLN A 7 22.10 -24.32 -27.50
C GLN A 7 21.75 -23.96 -26.05
N ARG A 8 20.46 -24.04 -25.66
CA ARG A 8 20.06 -23.80 -24.27
C ARG A 8 20.59 -24.88 -23.33
N ILE A 9 20.52 -26.15 -23.74
CA ILE A 9 21.03 -27.29 -22.98
C ILE A 9 22.55 -27.20 -22.80
N GLU A 10 23.29 -26.82 -23.85
CA GLU A 10 24.74 -26.58 -23.79
C GLU A 10 25.09 -25.54 -22.74
N GLY A 11 24.30 -24.46 -22.65
CA GLY A 11 24.45 -23.44 -21.61
C GLY A 11 24.22 -23.94 -20.17
N MET A 12 23.63 -25.13 -19.98
CA MET A 12 23.40 -25.73 -18.65
C MET A 12 24.53 -26.69 -18.23
N ILE A 13 25.41 -27.09 -19.15
CA ILE A 13 26.43 -28.11 -18.89
C ILE A 13 27.37 -27.69 -17.77
N ASN A 14 27.89 -26.46 -17.82
CA ASN A 14 28.81 -25.96 -16.80
C ASN A 14 28.16 -25.98 -15.40
N GLU A 15 26.90 -25.57 -15.30
CA GLU A 15 26.14 -25.59 -14.05
C GLU A 15 26.03 -27.02 -13.47
N LEU A 16 25.65 -27.99 -14.30
CA LEU A 16 25.53 -29.40 -13.89
C LEU A 16 26.89 -30.01 -13.52
N GLU A 17 27.96 -29.65 -14.22
CA GLU A 17 29.32 -30.06 -13.85
C GLU A 17 29.75 -29.48 -12.51
N GLN A 18 29.41 -28.22 -12.21
CA GLN A 18 29.71 -27.65 -10.91
C GLN A 18 28.92 -28.32 -9.78
N MET A 19 27.65 -28.69 -10.02
CA MET A 19 26.86 -29.48 -9.06
C MET A 19 27.52 -30.82 -8.75
N LYS A 20 28.07 -31.50 -9.77
CA LYS A 20 28.83 -32.74 -9.60
C LYS A 20 30.12 -32.51 -8.82
N ARG A 21 30.92 -31.52 -9.21
CA ARG A 21 32.24 -31.23 -8.60
C ARG A 21 32.14 -30.83 -7.14
N THR A 22 31.03 -30.23 -6.74
CA THR A 22 30.76 -29.82 -5.36
C THR A 22 30.10 -30.90 -4.52
N ASN A 23 29.88 -32.11 -5.08
CA ASN A 23 29.19 -33.23 -4.45
C ASN A 23 27.81 -32.85 -3.87
N LEU A 24 27.12 -31.88 -4.51
CA LEU A 24 25.76 -31.50 -4.13
C LEU A 24 24.74 -32.50 -4.67
N TYR A 25 25.04 -33.12 -5.81
CA TYR A 25 24.19 -34.09 -6.48
C TYR A 25 25.00 -35.24 -7.03
N ASP A 26 24.37 -36.41 -7.05
CA ASP A 26 24.94 -37.63 -7.63
C ASP A 26 24.77 -37.67 -9.16
N ASP A 27 25.56 -38.51 -9.83
CA ASP A 27 25.51 -38.68 -11.29
C ASP A 27 24.14 -39.13 -11.80
N VAL A 28 23.38 -39.86 -10.98
CA VAL A 28 22.01 -40.29 -11.31
C VAL A 28 21.05 -39.12 -11.26
N GLU A 29 21.12 -38.31 -10.19
CA GLU A 29 20.28 -37.12 -10.01
C GLU A 29 20.54 -36.08 -11.10
N ILE A 30 21.81 -35.84 -11.45
CA ILE A 30 22.21 -34.90 -12.51
C ILE A 30 21.66 -35.34 -13.87
N LYS A 31 21.70 -36.64 -14.18
CA LYS A 31 21.09 -37.17 -15.42
C LYS A 31 19.58 -36.95 -15.42
N GLU A 32 18.92 -37.13 -14.29
CA GLU A 32 17.48 -36.90 -14.18
C GLU A 32 17.12 -35.41 -14.34
N ILE A 33 17.87 -34.50 -13.70
CA ILE A 33 17.70 -33.05 -13.86
C ILE A 33 17.90 -32.65 -15.33
N SER A 34 18.96 -33.14 -15.96
CA SER A 34 19.24 -32.87 -17.38
C SER A 34 18.12 -33.36 -18.30
N ARG A 35 17.60 -34.57 -18.07
CA ARG A 35 16.46 -35.12 -18.80
C ARG A 35 15.21 -34.27 -18.63
N LYS A 36 14.83 -33.93 -17.39
CA LYS A 36 13.65 -33.11 -17.08
C LYS A 36 13.75 -31.73 -17.71
N ARG A 37 14.90 -31.05 -17.60
CA ARG A 37 15.13 -29.74 -18.24
C ARG A 37 15.02 -29.81 -19.76
N LYS A 38 15.59 -30.84 -20.38
CA LYS A 38 15.46 -31.07 -21.83
C LYS A 38 13.98 -31.21 -22.23
N GLU A 39 13.20 -32.00 -21.49
CA GLU A 39 11.76 -32.15 -21.74
C GLU A 39 11.01 -30.82 -21.63
N PHE A 40 11.27 -30.01 -20.60
CA PHE A 40 10.64 -28.69 -20.44
C PHE A 40 11.02 -27.71 -21.55
N GLU A 41 12.29 -27.68 -21.98
CA GLU A 41 12.73 -26.82 -23.09
C GLU A 41 12.05 -27.21 -24.41
N TYR A 42 11.85 -28.50 -24.67
CA TYR A 42 11.05 -28.96 -25.81
C TYR A 42 9.57 -28.55 -25.68
N ARG A 43 8.96 -28.70 -24.51
CA ARG A 43 7.56 -28.31 -24.27
C ARG A 43 7.34 -26.81 -24.50
N ILE A 44 8.21 -25.94 -23.98
CA ILE A 44 8.08 -24.48 -24.15
C ILE A 44 8.37 -24.03 -25.58
N GLN A 45 9.15 -24.79 -26.33
CA GLN A 45 9.45 -24.50 -27.74
C GLN A 45 8.44 -25.11 -28.72
N ARG A 46 7.48 -25.91 -28.26
CA ARG A 46 6.45 -26.50 -29.12
C ARG A 46 5.58 -25.43 -29.80
N ARG A 47 4.97 -25.78 -30.93
CA ARG A 47 4.18 -24.83 -31.74
C ARG A 47 2.97 -24.28 -30.97
N LEU A 48 2.27 -25.14 -30.24
CA LEU A 48 1.16 -24.79 -29.36
C LEU A 48 1.65 -24.72 -27.91
N LYS A 49 2.04 -23.52 -27.47
CA LYS A 49 2.54 -23.32 -26.12
C LYS A 49 1.37 -23.21 -25.16
N GLU A 50 1.30 -24.06 -24.15
CA GLU A 50 0.26 -23.99 -23.12
C GLU A 50 0.79 -23.21 -21.92
N LYS A 51 -0.13 -22.64 -21.13
CA LYS A 51 0.22 -21.88 -19.92
C LYS A 51 0.86 -22.81 -18.89
N ASP A 52 0.32 -24.01 -18.77
CA ASP A 52 0.76 -25.03 -17.81
C ASP A 52 2.22 -25.45 -18.02
N ASP A 53 2.72 -25.48 -19.27
CA ASP A 53 4.14 -25.78 -19.54
C ASP A 53 5.10 -24.81 -18.83
N PHE A 54 4.77 -23.51 -18.85
CA PHE A 54 5.58 -22.49 -18.20
C PHE A 54 5.48 -22.63 -16.69
N VAL A 55 4.27 -22.84 -16.15
CA VAL A 55 4.03 -22.99 -14.72
C VAL A 55 4.79 -24.21 -14.18
N GLN A 56 4.67 -25.37 -14.83
CA GLN A 56 5.39 -26.58 -14.44
C GLN A 56 6.90 -26.38 -14.52
N TYR A 57 7.41 -25.71 -15.56
CA TYR A 57 8.85 -25.50 -15.68
C TYR A 57 9.39 -24.55 -14.62
N ILE A 58 8.69 -23.44 -14.36
CA ILE A 58 9.03 -22.49 -13.31
C ILE A 58 8.99 -23.18 -11.95
N ALA A 59 7.93 -23.94 -11.64
CA ALA A 59 7.80 -24.67 -10.40
C ALA A 59 8.95 -25.67 -10.19
N PHE A 60 9.33 -26.39 -11.24
CA PHE A 60 10.47 -27.31 -11.22
C PHE A 60 11.79 -26.60 -10.90
N GLU A 61 12.12 -25.51 -11.61
CA GLU A 61 13.39 -24.78 -11.38
C GLU A 61 13.40 -24.05 -10.02
N LEU A 62 12.26 -23.58 -9.50
CA LEU A 62 12.14 -23.03 -8.15
C LEU A 62 12.38 -24.10 -7.08
N THR A 63 11.74 -25.26 -7.21
CA THR A 63 11.94 -26.40 -6.29
C THR A 63 13.41 -26.85 -6.29
N LEU A 64 14.06 -26.83 -7.46
CA LEU A 64 15.48 -27.15 -7.58
C LEU A 64 16.36 -26.12 -6.87
N LEU A 65 16.06 -24.82 -6.97
CA LEU A 65 16.78 -23.77 -6.24
C LEU A 65 16.64 -23.92 -4.71
N GLU A 66 15.45 -24.29 -4.24
CA GLU A 66 15.20 -24.55 -2.83
C GLU A 66 15.98 -25.78 -2.34
N ASP A 67 15.99 -26.88 -3.11
CA ASP A 67 16.75 -28.09 -2.76
C ASP A 67 18.27 -27.82 -2.74
N ILE A 68 18.80 -27.09 -3.73
CA ILE A 68 20.21 -26.65 -3.73
C ILE A 68 20.52 -25.84 -2.46
N SER A 69 19.63 -24.90 -2.11
CA SER A 69 19.81 -24.05 -0.93
C SER A 69 19.82 -24.88 0.36
N LEU A 70 18.96 -25.89 0.46
CA LEU A 70 18.90 -26.81 1.60
C LEU A 70 20.15 -27.69 1.70
N ARG A 71 20.55 -28.35 0.60
CA ARG A 71 21.73 -29.22 0.54
C ARG A 71 23.01 -28.45 0.89
N ARG A 72 23.16 -27.21 0.41
CA ARG A 72 24.30 -26.35 0.77
C ARG A 72 24.35 -26.00 2.25
N ARG A 73 23.20 -25.72 2.87
CA ARG A 73 23.13 -25.46 4.32
C ARG A 73 23.59 -26.67 5.12
N GLN A 74 23.18 -27.87 4.69
CA GLN A 74 23.60 -29.13 5.32
C GLN A 74 25.09 -29.41 5.12
N ALA A 75 25.59 -29.19 3.90
CA ALA A 75 27.00 -29.39 3.54
C ALA A 75 27.93 -28.26 4.04
N LYS A 76 27.38 -27.17 4.62
CA LYS A 76 28.11 -25.95 5.02
C LYS A 76 28.99 -25.37 3.89
N LEU A 77 28.51 -25.45 2.65
CA LEU A 77 29.27 -25.05 1.46
C LEU A 77 28.80 -23.69 0.91
N THR A 78 29.69 -22.72 0.84
CA THR A 78 29.42 -21.36 0.30
C THR A 78 30.04 -21.11 -1.08
N GLU A 79 30.89 -22.01 -1.58
CA GLU A 79 31.60 -21.84 -2.83
C GLU A 79 30.69 -22.02 -4.08
N LYS A 80 31.04 -21.36 -5.18
CA LYS A 80 30.40 -21.47 -6.52
C LYS A 80 28.90 -21.15 -6.57
N ARG A 81 28.39 -20.37 -5.61
CA ARG A 81 27.00 -19.89 -5.59
C ARG A 81 26.61 -19.09 -6.85
N LYS A 82 27.58 -18.39 -7.45
CA LYS A 82 27.40 -17.65 -8.72
C LYS A 82 27.29 -18.57 -9.93
N ASP A 83 27.96 -19.72 -9.91
CA ASP A 83 27.99 -20.62 -11.07
C ASP A 83 26.74 -21.51 -11.12
N ILE A 84 26.16 -21.81 -9.96
CA ILE A 84 24.98 -22.67 -9.84
C ILE A 84 23.71 -21.83 -9.69
N GLU A 85 23.47 -21.23 -8.53
CA GLU A 85 22.19 -20.57 -8.23
C GLU A 85 21.91 -19.37 -9.13
N TYR A 86 22.92 -18.53 -9.41
CA TYR A 86 22.73 -17.39 -10.29
C TYR A 86 22.54 -17.80 -11.77
N SER A 87 23.12 -18.92 -12.21
CA SER A 87 22.84 -19.50 -13.54
C SER A 87 21.38 -19.91 -13.66
N ILE A 88 20.86 -20.65 -12.67
CA ILE A 88 19.45 -21.08 -12.63
C ILE A 88 18.53 -19.87 -12.55
N ALA A 89 18.83 -18.91 -11.68
CA ALA A 89 18.03 -17.69 -11.56
C ALA A 89 18.01 -16.87 -12.86
N LYS A 90 19.13 -16.77 -13.58
CA LYS A 90 19.19 -16.13 -14.90
C LYS A 90 18.35 -16.88 -15.93
N ARG A 91 18.28 -18.22 -15.85
CA ARG A 91 17.40 -19.02 -16.71
C ARG A 91 15.93 -18.78 -16.38
N LEU A 92 15.54 -18.88 -15.11
CA LEU A 92 14.20 -18.55 -14.63
C LEU A 92 13.77 -17.15 -15.09
N ASN A 93 14.65 -16.16 -14.96
CA ASN A 93 14.40 -14.80 -15.45
C ASN A 93 14.05 -14.76 -16.95
N LYS A 94 14.76 -15.53 -17.79
CA LYS A 94 14.42 -15.65 -19.23
C LYS A 94 13.09 -16.35 -19.46
N VAL A 95 12.79 -17.40 -18.70
CA VAL A 95 11.52 -18.15 -18.79
C VAL A 95 10.35 -17.27 -18.40
N PHE A 96 10.44 -16.56 -17.28
CA PHE A 96 9.43 -15.58 -16.86
C PHE A 96 9.21 -14.47 -17.89
N LYS A 97 10.28 -13.92 -18.48
CA LYS A 97 10.15 -12.93 -19.57
C LYS A 97 9.41 -13.48 -20.78
N GLN A 98 9.69 -14.73 -21.17
CA GLN A 98 8.95 -15.41 -22.25
C GLN A 98 7.49 -15.65 -21.86
N PHE A 99 7.25 -16.00 -20.59
CA PHE A 99 5.92 -16.28 -20.06
C PHE A 99 5.05 -15.03 -20.06
N VAL A 100 5.57 -13.93 -19.50
CA VAL A 100 4.93 -12.60 -19.49
C VAL A 100 4.68 -12.10 -20.91
N TYR A 101 5.67 -12.20 -21.81
CA TYR A 101 5.52 -11.75 -23.19
C TYR A 101 4.38 -12.47 -23.93
N ARG A 102 4.15 -13.75 -23.63
CA ARG A 102 3.10 -14.55 -24.25
C ARG A 102 1.74 -14.32 -23.60
N TYR A 103 1.68 -14.22 -22.28
CA TYR A 103 0.43 -14.15 -21.50
C TYR A 103 0.30 -12.79 -20.81
N GLN A 104 0.43 -11.72 -21.60
CA GLN A 104 0.41 -10.33 -21.15
C GLN A 104 -0.85 -9.93 -20.37
N ASN A 105 -1.98 -10.59 -20.63
CA ASN A 105 -3.26 -10.26 -20.00
C ASN A 105 -3.41 -10.83 -18.58
N ASP A 106 -2.54 -11.75 -18.16
CA ASP A 106 -2.67 -12.41 -16.87
C ASP A 106 -1.79 -11.71 -15.82
N VAL A 107 -2.43 -10.93 -14.96
CA VAL A 107 -1.78 -10.17 -13.90
C VAL A 107 -1.07 -11.07 -12.88
N ALA A 108 -1.56 -12.29 -12.65
CA ALA A 108 -0.98 -13.20 -11.67
C ALA A 108 0.47 -13.55 -12.00
N ILE A 109 0.79 -13.66 -13.30
CA ILE A 109 2.14 -13.97 -13.79
C ILE A 109 3.12 -12.85 -13.42
N TYR A 110 2.68 -11.59 -13.51
CA TYR A 110 3.51 -10.44 -13.11
C TYR A 110 3.82 -10.51 -11.61
N PHE A 111 2.82 -10.83 -10.77
CA PHE A 111 3.03 -10.94 -9.33
C PHE A 111 3.97 -12.08 -8.95
N GLU A 112 3.82 -13.25 -9.57
CA GLU A 112 4.75 -14.37 -9.36
C GLU A 112 6.18 -14.01 -9.77
N TYR A 113 6.34 -13.32 -10.91
CA TYR A 113 7.66 -12.91 -11.37
C TYR A 113 8.27 -11.82 -10.48
N ILE A 114 7.49 -10.86 -9.99
CA ILE A 114 7.96 -9.84 -9.04
C ILE A 114 8.43 -10.51 -7.73
N LYS A 115 7.67 -11.46 -7.18
CA LYS A 115 8.07 -12.25 -6.00
C LYS A 115 9.36 -13.05 -6.24
N PHE A 116 9.50 -13.64 -7.42
CA PHE A 116 10.74 -14.32 -7.79
C PHE A 116 11.92 -13.35 -7.83
N CYS A 117 11.78 -12.20 -8.50
CA CYS A 117 12.84 -11.20 -8.58
C CYS A 117 13.24 -10.67 -7.19
N GLN A 118 12.28 -10.49 -6.27
CA GLN A 118 12.53 -10.17 -4.85
C GLN A 118 13.41 -11.23 -4.18
N SER A 119 13.05 -12.51 -4.32
CA SER A 119 13.79 -13.62 -3.68
C SER A 119 15.25 -13.73 -4.13
N VAL A 120 15.56 -13.27 -5.34
CA VAL A 120 16.89 -13.36 -5.94
C VAL A 120 17.68 -12.03 -5.85
N GLY A 121 17.00 -10.90 -5.61
CA GLY A 121 17.59 -9.57 -5.64
C GLY A 121 17.78 -9.01 -7.06
N PHE A 122 16.85 -9.29 -7.98
CA PHE A 122 16.86 -8.78 -9.35
C PHE A 122 16.05 -7.47 -9.48
N ASP A 123 16.42 -6.48 -8.69
CA ASP A 123 15.73 -5.20 -8.55
C ASP A 123 15.47 -4.49 -9.89
N TYR A 124 16.50 -4.38 -10.74
CA TYR A 124 16.38 -3.75 -12.05
C TYR A 124 15.35 -4.45 -12.96
N ALA A 125 15.22 -5.78 -12.83
CA ALA A 125 14.23 -6.53 -13.60
C ALA A 125 12.80 -6.22 -13.12
N VAL A 126 12.62 -5.87 -11.84
CA VAL A 126 11.31 -5.51 -11.29
C VAL A 126 10.83 -4.16 -11.83
N SER A 127 11.66 -3.12 -11.80
CA SER A 127 11.26 -1.81 -12.33
C SER A 127 10.93 -1.88 -13.83
N ALA A 128 11.70 -2.68 -14.60
CA ALA A 128 11.41 -2.92 -16.01
C ALA A 128 10.07 -3.66 -16.23
N ILE A 129 9.77 -4.70 -15.44
CA ILE A 129 8.50 -5.41 -15.59
C ILE A 129 7.31 -4.59 -15.11
N LEU A 130 7.46 -3.77 -14.06
CA LEU A 130 6.42 -2.86 -13.62
C LEU A 130 6.05 -1.87 -14.73
N GLY A 131 7.06 -1.31 -15.42
CA GLY A 131 6.82 -0.48 -16.61
C GLY A 131 6.01 -1.20 -17.69
N GLN A 132 6.39 -2.45 -18.03
CA GLN A 132 5.66 -3.26 -19.01
C GLN A 132 4.24 -3.60 -18.53
N MET A 133 4.07 -3.94 -17.26
CA MET A 133 2.77 -4.26 -16.66
C MET A 133 1.83 -3.07 -16.75
N LEU A 134 2.31 -1.86 -16.44
CA LEU A 134 1.51 -0.64 -16.48
C LEU A 134 1.13 -0.21 -17.91
N GLN A 135 1.90 -0.60 -18.93
CA GLN A 135 1.51 -0.37 -20.33
C GLN A 135 0.27 -1.18 -20.72
N ILE A 136 0.09 -2.37 -20.15
CA ILE A 136 -1.00 -3.29 -20.50
C ILE A 136 -2.17 -3.15 -19.52
N HIS A 137 -1.89 -3.17 -18.21
CA HIS A 137 -2.86 -3.13 -17.10
C HIS A 137 -2.94 -1.76 -16.41
N GLY A 138 -2.48 -0.71 -17.09
CA GLY A 138 -2.59 0.66 -16.61
C GLY A 138 -4.02 1.20 -16.55
N ASP A 139 -5.00 0.43 -17.02
CA ASP A 139 -6.44 0.67 -16.85
C ASP A 139 -6.92 0.51 -15.40
N LYS A 140 -6.14 -0.15 -14.54
CA LYS A 140 -6.52 -0.41 -13.15
C LYS A 140 -5.71 0.48 -12.19
N PRO A 141 -6.35 1.35 -11.37
CA PRO A 141 -5.65 2.18 -10.40
C PRO A 141 -4.75 1.41 -9.43
N LYS A 142 -5.18 0.21 -9.00
CA LYS A 142 -4.41 -0.66 -8.09
C LYS A 142 -3.03 -1.06 -8.64
N MET A 143 -2.87 -1.12 -9.97
CA MET A 143 -1.57 -1.45 -10.58
C MET A 143 -0.56 -0.31 -10.41
N TRP A 144 -1.02 0.93 -10.52
CA TRP A 144 -0.22 2.13 -10.27
C TRP A 144 0.14 2.26 -8.79
N GLN A 145 -0.81 2.01 -7.88
CA GLN A 145 -0.56 1.95 -6.44
C GLN A 145 0.53 0.90 -6.12
N MET A 146 0.43 -0.28 -6.71
CA MET A 146 1.42 -1.34 -6.45
C MET A 146 2.82 -0.95 -6.95
N ALA A 147 2.93 -0.39 -8.14
CA ALA A 147 4.21 0.08 -8.67
C ALA A 147 4.84 1.16 -7.77
N SER A 148 4.02 2.07 -7.26
CA SER A 148 4.46 3.10 -6.30
C SER A 148 4.96 2.49 -4.98
N LYS A 149 4.17 1.59 -4.37
CA LYS A 149 4.54 0.91 -3.12
C LYS A 149 5.81 0.07 -3.23
N TRP A 150 6.06 -0.50 -4.41
CA TRP A 150 7.29 -1.22 -4.69
C TRP A 150 8.50 -0.28 -4.66
N GLU A 151 8.47 0.80 -5.44
CA GLU A 151 9.59 1.75 -5.51
C GLU A 151 9.84 2.44 -4.16
N SER A 152 8.78 2.73 -3.39
CA SER A 152 8.91 3.40 -2.09
C SER A 152 9.50 2.50 -1.00
N LYS A 153 9.06 1.22 -0.91
CA LYS A 153 9.47 0.30 0.17
C LYS A 153 10.79 -0.41 -0.12
N GLU A 154 11.01 -0.81 -1.36
CA GLU A 154 12.06 -1.78 -1.69
C GLU A 154 13.27 -1.08 -2.32
N GLN A 155 13.04 -0.07 -3.15
CA GLN A 155 14.10 0.76 -3.73
C GLN A 155 14.42 2.02 -2.92
N ASN A 156 13.59 2.34 -1.90
CA ASN A 156 13.65 3.60 -1.14
C ASN A 156 13.67 4.85 -2.05
N ASN A 157 13.07 4.75 -3.24
CA ASN A 157 13.07 5.81 -4.25
C ASN A 157 11.70 6.47 -4.30
N LEU A 158 11.52 7.48 -3.43
CA LEU A 158 10.26 8.19 -3.29
C LEU A 158 9.89 9.00 -4.54
N GLU A 159 10.86 9.52 -5.30
CA GLU A 159 10.60 10.30 -6.51
C GLU A 159 10.09 9.43 -7.66
N ASN A 160 10.61 8.20 -7.81
CA ASN A 160 10.06 7.24 -8.77
C ASN A 160 8.63 6.83 -8.40
N ALA A 161 8.39 6.54 -7.13
CA ALA A 161 7.07 6.19 -6.62
C ALA A 161 6.05 7.31 -6.89
N ARG A 162 6.44 8.56 -6.62
CA ARG A 162 5.68 9.77 -6.96
C ARG A 162 5.38 9.87 -8.46
N ASN A 163 6.37 9.65 -9.32
CA ASN A 163 6.19 9.69 -10.78
C ASN A 163 5.19 8.64 -11.28
N PHE A 164 5.18 7.44 -10.69
CA PHE A 164 4.16 6.44 -11.00
C PHE A 164 2.76 6.89 -10.59
N LEU A 165 2.60 7.47 -9.40
CA LEU A 165 1.30 7.96 -8.94
C LEU A 165 0.78 9.12 -9.78
N LEU A 166 1.63 10.08 -10.16
CA LEU A 166 1.23 11.19 -11.04
C LEU A 166 0.75 10.69 -12.41
N LYS A 167 1.46 9.74 -13.02
CA LYS A 167 1.03 9.09 -14.26
C LYS A 167 -0.27 8.32 -14.08
N GLY A 168 -0.45 7.65 -12.94
CA GLY A 168 -1.67 6.97 -12.56
C GLY A 168 -2.86 7.92 -12.45
N ILE A 169 -2.71 9.04 -11.75
CA ILE A 169 -3.74 10.07 -11.57
C ILE A 169 -4.11 10.72 -12.91
N HIS A 170 -3.14 10.97 -13.79
CA HIS A 170 -3.43 11.49 -15.12
C HIS A 170 -4.37 10.56 -15.92
N ARG A 171 -4.25 9.24 -15.72
CA ARG A 171 -5.11 8.24 -16.36
C ARG A 171 -6.41 7.97 -15.59
N HIS A 172 -6.38 8.12 -14.27
CA HIS A 172 -7.47 7.83 -13.34
C HIS A 172 -7.71 9.01 -12.38
N PRO A 173 -8.28 10.12 -12.88
CA PRO A 173 -8.48 11.33 -12.09
C PRO A 173 -9.48 11.14 -10.93
N ASP A 174 -10.34 10.12 -11.00
CA ASP A 174 -11.40 9.89 -10.00
C ASP A 174 -10.96 8.91 -8.89
N SER A 175 -9.72 8.40 -8.95
CA SER A 175 -9.27 7.34 -8.06
C SER A 175 -8.75 7.85 -6.72
N GLU A 176 -9.56 7.74 -5.68
CA GLU A 176 -9.24 8.05 -4.28
C GLU A 176 -7.91 7.45 -3.81
N ILE A 177 -7.69 6.17 -4.13
CA ILE A 177 -6.53 5.40 -3.66
C ILE A 177 -5.22 6.03 -4.13
N LEU A 178 -5.19 6.58 -5.35
CA LEU A 178 -3.96 7.13 -5.94
C LEU A 178 -3.62 8.49 -5.36
N TYR A 179 -4.63 9.33 -5.10
CA TYR A 179 -4.39 10.60 -4.43
C TYR A 179 -3.99 10.40 -2.97
N TRP A 180 -4.60 9.42 -2.28
CA TRP A 180 -4.24 9.06 -0.91
C TRP A 180 -2.78 8.62 -0.82
N ASP A 181 -2.34 7.67 -1.67
CA ASP A 181 -0.94 7.22 -1.70
C ASP A 181 0.00 8.37 -2.11
N LEU A 182 -0.43 9.28 -3.00
CA LEU A 182 0.41 10.40 -3.45
C LEU A 182 0.63 11.40 -2.34
N PHE A 183 -0.44 11.74 -1.61
CA PHE A 183 -0.35 12.58 -0.44
C PHE A 183 0.59 11.95 0.60
N GLU A 184 0.41 10.67 0.91
CA GLU A 184 1.30 9.93 1.83
C GLU A 184 2.78 10.02 1.41
N ILE A 185 3.09 9.84 0.12
CA ILE A 185 4.45 9.95 -0.39
C ILE A 185 5.00 11.37 -0.29
N GLU A 186 4.24 12.40 -0.63
CA GLU A 186 4.68 13.79 -0.50
C GLU A 186 4.97 14.15 0.97
N LEU A 187 4.15 13.67 1.91
CA LEU A 187 4.42 13.83 3.34
C LEU A 187 5.67 13.05 3.79
N MET A 188 5.88 11.83 3.29
CA MET A 188 7.11 11.07 3.56
C MET A 188 8.36 11.79 3.03
N ILE A 189 8.27 12.40 1.84
CA ILE A 189 9.37 13.20 1.27
C ILE A 189 9.64 14.43 2.14
N ALA A 190 8.59 15.15 2.54
CA ALA A 190 8.71 16.30 3.43
C ALA A 190 9.33 15.91 4.77
N PHE A 191 8.92 14.80 5.37
CA PHE A 191 9.48 14.31 6.64
C PHE A 191 10.96 13.93 6.54
N LYS A 192 11.38 13.35 5.41
CA LYS A 192 12.78 12.98 5.16
C LYS A 192 13.68 14.17 4.77
N ALA A 193 13.13 15.33 4.45
CA ALA A 193 13.92 16.49 4.07
C ALA A 193 14.67 17.07 5.29
N GLU A 194 15.95 17.40 5.14
CA GLU A 194 16.77 17.98 6.20
C GLU A 194 16.64 19.52 6.27
N ASN A 195 16.37 20.15 5.12
CA ASN A 195 16.26 21.61 4.98
C ASN A 195 14.82 22.10 5.16
N GLU A 196 14.63 23.18 5.93
CA GLU A 196 13.32 23.79 6.20
C GLU A 196 12.67 24.37 4.93
N GLU A 197 13.46 24.95 4.02
CA GLU A 197 12.99 25.42 2.71
C GLU A 197 12.48 24.28 1.81
N GLU A 198 13.14 23.12 1.87
CA GLU A 198 12.72 21.94 1.10
C GLU A 198 11.44 21.34 1.68
N LYS A 199 11.33 21.28 3.02
CA LYS A 199 10.09 20.89 3.70
C LYS A 199 8.93 21.75 3.23
N GLU A 200 9.06 23.08 3.30
CA GLU A 200 8.00 24.00 2.88
C GLU A 200 7.58 23.77 1.42
N LYS A 201 8.54 23.53 0.53
CA LYS A 201 8.27 23.21 -0.88
C LYS A 201 7.49 21.91 -1.05
N TYR A 202 7.84 20.84 -0.33
CA TYR A 202 7.13 19.56 -0.40
C TYR A 202 5.74 19.66 0.25
N LEU A 203 5.58 20.44 1.31
CA LEU A 203 4.28 20.72 1.92
C LEU A 203 3.35 21.48 0.97
N LYS A 204 3.86 22.48 0.24
CA LYS A 204 3.08 23.15 -0.83
C LYS A 204 2.67 22.18 -1.93
N ARG A 205 3.50 21.20 -2.27
CA ARG A 205 3.12 20.15 -3.24
C ARG A 205 2.01 19.27 -2.68
N ALA A 206 2.12 18.82 -1.44
CA ALA A 206 1.08 18.06 -0.76
C ALA A 206 -0.25 18.84 -0.72
N GLU A 207 -0.17 20.16 -0.52
CA GLU A 207 -1.33 21.06 -0.56
C GLU A 207 -2.04 21.07 -1.92
N VAL A 208 -1.25 21.18 -3.00
CA VAL A 208 -1.77 21.11 -4.37
C VAL A 208 -2.40 19.74 -4.66
N VAL A 209 -1.81 18.66 -4.15
CA VAL A 209 -2.30 17.29 -4.36
C VAL A 209 -3.68 17.09 -3.74
N TRP A 210 -3.89 17.45 -2.47
CA TRP A 210 -5.20 17.23 -1.84
C TRP A 210 -6.27 18.17 -2.42
N ARG A 211 -5.92 19.43 -2.76
CA ARG A 211 -6.84 20.34 -3.46
C ARG A 211 -7.23 19.81 -4.85
N SER A 212 -6.28 19.22 -5.57
CA SER A 212 -6.59 18.55 -6.84
C SER A 212 -7.47 17.32 -6.62
N GLY A 213 -7.23 16.56 -5.56
CA GLY A 213 -8.07 15.43 -5.18
C GLY A 213 -9.51 15.87 -4.88
N MET A 214 -9.70 16.99 -4.18
CA MET A 214 -11.03 17.54 -3.89
C MET A 214 -11.84 17.92 -5.12
N LYS A 215 -11.18 18.47 -6.15
CA LYS A 215 -11.87 18.84 -7.39
C LYS A 215 -12.42 17.63 -8.14
N ASN A 216 -11.73 16.50 -8.05
CA ASN A 216 -12.09 15.30 -8.79
C ASN A 216 -12.91 14.31 -7.95
N ILE A 217 -12.75 14.32 -6.63
CA ILE A 217 -13.38 13.39 -5.69
C ILE A 217 -14.16 14.21 -4.65
N PRO A 218 -15.44 14.50 -4.90
CA PRO A 218 -16.31 15.20 -3.96
C PRO A 218 -16.83 14.23 -2.88
N ASP A 219 -15.95 13.49 -2.21
CA ASP A 219 -16.30 12.65 -1.06
C ASP A 219 -15.70 13.23 0.22
N VAL A 220 -16.53 13.39 1.25
CA VAL A 220 -16.13 13.91 2.55
C VAL A 220 -15.38 12.87 3.38
N ASN A 221 -15.60 11.58 3.14
CA ASN A 221 -14.81 10.53 3.82
C ASN A 221 -13.35 10.54 3.36
N TYR A 222 -13.09 10.97 2.13
CA TYR A 222 -11.74 11.13 1.62
C TYR A 222 -11.01 12.29 2.33
N LEU A 223 -11.70 13.39 2.66
CA LEU A 223 -11.15 14.48 3.48
C LEU A 223 -10.73 14.00 4.87
N PHE A 224 -11.55 13.15 5.51
CA PHE A 224 -11.22 12.58 6.82
C PHE A 224 -9.94 11.76 6.77
N LYS A 225 -9.80 10.88 5.78
CA LYS A 225 -8.58 10.07 5.61
C LYS A 225 -7.33 10.91 5.36
N LEU A 226 -7.45 12.03 4.63
CA LEU A 226 -6.34 12.94 4.40
C LEU A 226 -5.93 13.69 5.67
N CYS A 227 -6.92 14.11 6.46
CA CYS A 227 -6.71 14.78 7.75
C CYS A 227 -6.07 13.83 8.77
N ASP A 228 -6.53 12.57 8.84
CA ASP A 228 -5.90 11.52 9.65
C ASP A 228 -4.43 11.30 9.26
N LEU A 229 -4.14 11.30 7.96
CA LEU A 229 -2.77 11.17 7.47
C LEU A 229 -1.91 12.36 7.86
N SER A 230 -2.38 13.60 7.64
CA SER A 230 -1.58 14.79 7.98
C SER A 230 -1.26 14.85 9.48
N MET A 231 -2.23 14.50 10.33
CA MET A 231 -2.06 14.42 11.79
C MET A 231 -1.04 13.35 12.20
N LYS A 232 -1.02 12.19 11.54
CA LYS A 232 -0.06 11.10 11.85
C LYS A 232 1.39 11.50 11.57
N TYR A 233 1.65 12.30 10.54
CA TYR A 233 3.00 12.71 10.17
C TYR A 233 3.52 13.90 10.98
N GLY A 234 2.71 14.51 11.85
CA GLY A 234 3.12 15.62 12.72
C GLY A 234 3.55 16.86 11.93
N ILE A 235 2.91 17.11 10.79
CA ILE A 235 3.25 18.21 9.90
C ILE A 235 2.64 19.51 10.40
N ASP A 236 3.45 20.57 10.32
CA ASP A 236 3.17 21.97 10.69
C ASP A 236 1.71 22.39 10.45
N ASP A 237 1.19 23.09 11.45
CA ASP A 237 -0.19 23.52 11.62
C ASP A 237 -0.83 24.09 10.36
N ALA A 238 -0.09 24.75 9.46
CA ALA A 238 -0.64 25.41 8.28
C ALA A 238 -1.37 24.48 7.29
N THR A 239 -0.80 23.31 6.95
CA THR A 239 -1.43 22.39 5.98
C THR A 239 -2.59 21.63 6.60
N THR A 240 -2.42 21.20 7.85
CA THR A 240 -3.49 20.56 8.62
C THR A 240 -4.63 21.56 8.83
N ASN A 241 -4.36 22.80 9.23
CA ASN A 241 -5.38 23.85 9.41
C ASN A 241 -6.10 24.19 8.10
N SER A 242 -5.43 24.20 6.96
CA SER A 242 -6.10 24.38 5.66
C SER A 242 -7.08 23.25 5.34
N ILE A 243 -6.72 22.00 5.69
CA ILE A 243 -7.63 20.85 5.56
C ILE A 243 -8.76 20.96 6.59
N LYS A 244 -8.47 21.44 7.81
CA LYS A 244 -9.48 21.70 8.84
C LYS A 244 -10.50 22.75 8.40
N GLU A 245 -10.06 23.89 7.88
CA GLU A 245 -10.95 24.94 7.36
C GLU A 245 -11.87 24.42 6.24
N GLU A 246 -11.36 23.60 5.32
CA GLU A 246 -12.17 22.98 4.27
C GLU A 246 -13.18 21.95 4.81
N ILE A 247 -12.80 21.15 5.80
CA ILE A 247 -13.72 20.25 6.49
C ILE A 247 -14.83 21.08 7.17
N TRP A 248 -14.48 22.20 7.82
CA TRP A 248 -15.44 23.10 8.44
C TRP A 248 -16.37 23.77 7.42
N ASN A 249 -15.88 24.15 6.25
CA ASN A 249 -16.69 24.71 5.18
C ASN A 249 -17.75 23.72 4.67
N LYS A 250 -17.50 22.41 4.77
CA LYS A 250 -18.46 21.34 4.45
C LYS A 250 -19.37 20.91 5.62
N ARG A 251 -19.51 21.74 6.66
CA ARG A 251 -20.42 21.53 7.81
C ARG A 251 -21.90 21.29 7.48
N THR A 252 -22.31 21.46 6.23
CA THR A 252 -23.66 21.09 5.76
C THR A 252 -23.86 19.57 5.72
N GLU A 253 -22.80 18.77 5.85
CA GLU A 253 -22.89 17.32 5.91
C GLU A 253 -22.80 16.78 7.33
N LYS A 254 -23.74 15.89 7.67
CA LYS A 254 -23.85 15.25 8.98
C LYS A 254 -22.59 14.52 9.44
N ASN A 255 -21.83 13.93 8.51
CA ASN A 255 -20.64 13.13 8.84
C ASN A 255 -19.47 13.99 9.33
N VAL A 256 -19.41 15.26 8.94
CA VAL A 256 -18.36 16.22 9.33
C VAL A 256 -18.41 16.48 10.83
N TRP A 257 -19.61 16.69 11.38
CA TRP A 257 -19.80 16.94 12.81
C TRP A 257 -19.36 15.76 13.67
N ALA A 258 -19.71 14.53 13.25
CA ALA A 258 -19.31 13.32 13.95
C ALA A 258 -17.78 13.10 13.92
N TYR A 259 -17.13 13.44 12.81
CA TYR A 259 -15.68 13.35 12.66
C TYR A 259 -14.95 14.38 13.52
N ILE A 260 -15.34 15.66 13.45
CA ILE A 260 -14.74 16.75 14.25
C ILE A 260 -14.83 16.42 15.74
N ALA A 261 -16.00 16.00 16.21
CA ALA A 261 -16.17 15.65 17.60
C ALA A 261 -15.25 14.47 18.01
N ASN A 262 -15.19 13.39 17.23
CA ASN A 262 -14.27 12.29 17.53
C ASN A 262 -12.80 12.75 17.56
N LYS A 263 -12.42 13.76 16.77
CA LYS A 263 -11.07 14.34 16.77
C LYS A 263 -10.77 15.23 17.97
N GLU A 264 -11.76 15.94 18.51
CA GLU A 264 -11.64 16.62 19.80
C GLU A 264 -11.30 15.62 20.93
N LEU A 265 -11.94 14.45 20.94
CA LEU A 265 -11.63 13.38 21.93
C LEU A 265 -10.22 12.81 21.78
N GLU A 266 -9.61 12.91 20.60
CA GLU A 266 -8.23 12.51 20.34
C GLU A 266 -7.21 13.60 20.69
N GLY A 267 -7.68 14.80 21.11
CA GLY A 267 -6.85 15.95 21.50
C GLY A 267 -6.54 16.92 20.36
N PHE A 268 -7.18 16.78 19.19
CA PHE A 268 -6.97 17.66 18.04
C PHE A 268 -8.03 18.75 17.99
N HIS A 269 -7.73 19.88 18.63
CA HIS A 269 -8.68 20.98 18.77
C HIS A 269 -8.96 21.73 17.45
N TRP A 270 -10.22 22.15 17.28
CA TRP A 270 -10.73 23.09 16.28
C TRP A 270 -11.07 24.42 16.96
N ALA A 271 -10.36 25.49 16.59
CA ALA A 271 -10.50 26.81 17.22
C ALA A 271 -11.93 27.39 17.07
N GLU A 272 -12.61 27.05 15.98
CA GLU A 272 -13.97 27.50 15.65
C GLU A 272 -15.05 26.90 16.56
N ILE A 273 -14.69 25.92 17.42
CA ILE A 273 -15.59 25.36 18.43
C ILE A 273 -15.68 26.28 19.66
N GLU A 274 -14.64 27.07 19.93
CA GLU A 274 -14.61 28.01 21.06
C GLU A 274 -15.71 29.09 20.97
N GLU A 275 -16.18 29.40 19.76
CA GLU A 275 -17.28 30.35 19.53
C GLU A 275 -18.65 29.86 20.03
N PHE A 276 -18.83 28.54 20.24
CA PHE A 276 -20.12 27.95 20.61
C PHE A 276 -20.05 27.10 21.89
N ALA A 277 -18.86 26.76 22.38
CA ALA A 277 -18.61 26.12 23.68
C ALA A 277 -18.83 27.11 24.84
N THR A 278 -20.01 27.73 24.90
CA THR A 278 -20.36 28.76 25.89
C THR A 278 -20.80 28.18 27.25
N GLU A 279 -21.14 26.88 27.31
CA GLU A 279 -21.45 26.18 28.55
C GLU A 279 -20.27 25.27 28.94
N GLN A 280 -19.42 25.77 29.84
CA GLN A 280 -18.39 24.98 30.49
C GLN A 280 -19.05 24.04 31.51
N PHE A 281 -19.36 22.81 31.11
CA PHE A 281 -19.66 21.77 32.09
C PHE A 281 -18.38 21.39 32.85
N ASN A 282 -18.52 20.78 34.04
CA ASN A 282 -17.42 20.43 34.94
C ASN A 282 -16.62 19.19 34.44
N TYR A 283 -16.32 19.15 33.14
CA TYR A 283 -15.62 18.08 32.42
C TYR A 283 -14.32 18.62 31.79
N PRO A 284 -13.39 17.74 31.36
CA PRO A 284 -12.24 18.14 30.55
C PRO A 284 -12.66 18.91 29.30
N GLN A 285 -11.82 19.85 28.86
CA GLN A 285 -12.11 20.79 27.79
C GLN A 285 -12.45 20.07 26.47
N GLU A 286 -11.82 18.94 26.21
CA GLU A 286 -12.02 18.07 25.05
C GLU A 286 -13.42 17.44 25.03
N VAL A 287 -13.95 17.08 26.21
CA VAL A 287 -15.28 16.48 26.36
C VAL A 287 -16.37 17.55 26.30
N ASN A 288 -16.09 18.75 26.81
CA ASN A 288 -16.99 19.90 26.65
C ASN A 288 -17.12 20.30 25.18
N ASN A 289 -16.00 20.35 24.45
CA ASN A 289 -15.98 20.62 23.02
C ASN A 289 -16.75 19.55 22.24
N TYR A 290 -16.57 18.27 22.59
CA TYR A 290 -17.32 17.15 22.00
C TYR A 290 -18.83 17.32 22.15
N ILE A 291 -19.30 17.65 23.36
CA ILE A 291 -20.72 17.86 23.66
C ILE A 291 -21.25 19.06 22.87
N ALA A 292 -20.54 20.19 22.89
CA ALA A 292 -20.94 21.39 22.17
C ALA A 292 -21.06 21.18 20.64
N VAL A 293 -20.13 20.41 20.05
CA VAL A 293 -20.15 20.07 18.62
C VAL A 293 -21.37 19.20 18.28
N TYR A 294 -21.68 18.17 19.08
CA TYR A 294 -22.82 17.30 18.82
C TYR A 294 -24.17 17.96 19.10
N GLU A 295 -24.30 18.77 20.15
CA GLU A 295 -25.54 19.51 20.43
C GLU A 295 -25.84 20.51 19.30
N LYS A 296 -24.83 21.21 18.79
CA LYS A 296 -24.99 22.10 17.63
C LYS A 296 -25.30 21.33 16.35
N ALA A 297 -24.70 20.15 16.16
CA ALA A 297 -24.99 19.28 15.03
C ALA A 297 -26.43 18.74 15.06
N LEU A 298 -26.94 18.37 16.25
CA LEU A 298 -28.31 17.90 16.44
C LEU A 298 -29.34 19.02 16.27
N LYS A 299 -29.00 20.27 16.63
CA LYS A 299 -29.83 21.46 16.32
C LYS A 299 -29.96 21.71 14.82
N LEU A 300 -28.91 21.43 14.03
CA LEU A 300 -28.90 21.61 12.57
C LEU A 300 -29.50 20.40 11.83
N PHE A 301 -29.28 19.20 12.36
CA PHE A 301 -29.71 17.93 11.79
C PHE A 301 -30.38 17.07 12.86
N PRO A 302 -31.70 17.23 13.06
CA PRO A 302 -32.48 16.36 13.93
C PRO A 302 -32.55 14.95 13.30
N ASP A 303 -31.60 14.08 13.66
CA ASP A 303 -31.52 12.70 13.15
C ASP A 303 -31.09 11.72 14.25
N GLU A 304 -31.91 10.69 14.46
CA GLU A 304 -31.72 9.62 15.46
C GLU A 304 -30.35 8.93 15.33
N THR A 305 -29.85 8.74 14.09
CA THR A 305 -28.57 8.07 13.85
C THR A 305 -27.36 8.95 14.18
N LEU A 306 -27.55 10.27 14.35
CA LEU A 306 -26.52 11.18 14.86
C LEU A 306 -26.50 11.14 16.39
N CYS A 307 -27.69 11.07 17.00
CA CYS A 307 -27.85 10.97 18.44
C CYS A 307 -27.30 9.64 18.99
N THR A 308 -27.49 8.52 18.29
CA THR A 308 -26.86 7.25 18.66
C THR A 308 -25.33 7.30 18.53
N LYS A 309 -24.78 7.95 17.49
CA LYS A 309 -23.32 8.16 17.34
C LYS A 309 -22.74 9.05 18.45
N TYR A 310 -23.47 10.08 18.86
CA TYR A 310 -23.13 10.94 19.98
C TYR A 310 -23.02 10.14 21.30
N ILE A 311 -24.04 9.32 21.59
CA ILE A 311 -24.07 8.46 22.78
C ILE A 311 -22.98 7.39 22.73
N HIS A 312 -22.76 6.74 21.58
CA HIS A 312 -21.73 5.71 21.41
C HIS A 312 -20.31 6.26 21.53
N GLY A 313 -20.04 7.47 21.05
CA GLY A 313 -18.72 8.08 21.19
C GLY A 313 -18.42 8.52 22.63
N LEU A 314 -19.42 8.95 23.41
CA LEU A 314 -19.27 9.19 24.85
C LEU A 314 -19.04 7.89 25.64
N LEU A 315 -19.69 6.79 25.24
CA LEU A 315 -19.46 5.46 25.82
C LEU A 315 -18.05 4.91 25.53
N GLY A 316 -17.45 5.33 24.41
CA GLY A 316 -16.11 4.90 23.97
C GLY A 316 -14.95 5.74 24.51
N ILE A 317 -15.18 6.72 25.39
CA ILE A 317 -14.13 7.58 25.95
C ILE A 317 -13.13 6.73 26.75
N LYS A 318 -11.84 6.87 26.43
CA LYS A 318 -10.74 6.19 27.13
C LYS A 318 -10.75 6.56 28.63
N ASP A 319 -10.54 5.56 29.49
CA ASP A 319 -10.48 5.69 30.96
C ASP A 319 -9.43 6.70 31.46
N SER A 320 -8.50 7.11 30.59
CA SER A 320 -7.49 8.13 30.88
C SER A 320 -8.01 9.56 30.90
N LEU A 321 -9.17 9.84 30.28
CA LEU A 321 -9.71 11.20 30.10
C LEU A 321 -10.88 11.51 31.04
N CYS A 322 -11.62 10.51 31.52
CA CYS A 322 -12.78 10.71 32.40
C CYS A 322 -12.90 9.60 33.44
N SER A 323 -13.34 9.96 34.65
CA SER A 323 -13.79 8.98 35.64
C SER A 323 -15.11 8.32 35.19
N GLU A 324 -15.34 7.07 35.57
CA GLU A 324 -16.57 6.32 35.21
C GLU A 324 -17.87 7.07 35.54
N LEU A 325 -17.87 7.85 36.64
CA LEU A 325 -19.01 8.69 37.03
C LEU A 325 -19.24 9.87 36.08
N GLN A 326 -18.17 10.48 35.56
CA GLN A 326 -18.24 11.56 34.56
C GLN A 326 -18.68 11.03 33.19
N LYS A 327 -18.29 9.80 32.82
CA LYS A 327 -18.81 9.15 31.61
C LYS A 327 -20.31 8.88 31.70
N ILE A 328 -20.77 8.38 32.85
CA ILE A 328 -22.20 8.13 33.08
C ILE A 328 -23.00 9.44 33.05
N SER A 329 -22.47 10.53 33.61
CA SER A 329 -23.17 11.83 33.61
C SER A 329 -23.22 12.47 32.22
N THR A 330 -22.16 12.38 31.41
CA THR A 330 -22.16 12.90 30.03
C THR A 330 -23.07 12.07 29.12
N VAL A 331 -23.07 10.74 29.25
CA VAL A 331 -24.00 9.87 28.51
C VAL A 331 -25.45 10.13 28.90
N LYS A 332 -25.73 10.37 30.18
CA LYS A 332 -27.08 10.73 30.66
C LYS A 332 -27.53 12.09 30.14
N HIS A 333 -26.63 13.07 30.09
CA HIS A 333 -26.90 14.38 29.49
C HIS A 333 -27.22 14.25 28.00
N ALA A 334 -26.41 13.48 27.26
CA ALA A 334 -26.64 13.20 25.84
C ALA A 334 -27.96 12.48 25.55
N TRP A 335 -28.33 11.52 26.39
CA TRP A 335 -29.60 10.80 26.30
C TRP A 335 -30.78 11.73 26.56
N ASN A 336 -30.72 12.53 27.63
CA ASN A 336 -31.78 13.49 27.96
C ASN A 336 -31.96 14.50 26.83
N TYR A 337 -30.86 15.00 26.26
CA TYR A 337 -30.90 15.92 25.14
C TYR A 337 -31.54 15.32 23.89
N GLY A 338 -31.24 14.04 23.58
CA GLY A 338 -31.89 13.32 22.48
C GLY A 338 -33.39 13.14 22.71
N HIS A 339 -33.80 12.82 23.94
CA HIS A 339 -35.20 12.63 24.30
C HIS A 339 -36.00 13.95 24.29
N GLU A 340 -35.42 15.04 24.80
CA GLU A 340 -36.03 16.38 24.82
C GLU A 340 -36.27 16.95 23.41
N ASN A 341 -35.43 16.56 22.44
CA ASN A 341 -35.57 16.96 21.04
C ASN A 341 -36.36 15.95 20.19
N GLY A 342 -36.91 14.88 20.78
CA GLY A 342 -37.72 13.87 20.09
C GLY A 342 -36.92 13.01 19.09
N LEU A 343 -35.63 12.81 19.34
CA LEU A 343 -34.69 12.09 18.48
C LEU A 343 -34.36 10.68 19.00
N LEU A 344 -35.00 10.25 20.10
CA LEU A 344 -34.80 8.97 20.78
C LEU A 344 -36.10 8.42 21.37
#